data_AF-A0A920T4A5-F1
#
_entry.id   AF-A0A920T4A5-F1
#
_cell.length_a   1.000
_cell.length_b   1.000
_cell.length_c   1.000
_cell.angle_alpha   90.00
_cell.angle_beta   90.00
_cell.angle_gamma   90.00
#
_symmetry.space_group_name_H-M   'P 1'
#
loop_
_entity.id
_entity.type
_entity.pdbx_description
1 polymer ?
#
loop_
_entity_poly.entity_id
_entity_poly.type
_entity_poly.pdbx_seq_one_letter_code
_entity_poly.pdbx_strand_id
1 'polypeptide(L)'
;MDDYGFGMASVRFICGTQDIHKVLEKKIAKFFDTEDTILYTSCFDANGGLFETILNEKDAIISDSLNHASIIDGIRLCKATRLRYENNNMSDLESNSSKLKIQEQELLLLMVFSQWMDILQN
;
A
#
# COMPACT_ATOMS: atom_id res chain seq x y z
N MET A 1 -18.82 15.65 18.50
CA MET A 1 -19.26 16.86 17.77
C MET A 1 -19.04 18.07 18.67
N ASP A 2 -19.45 18.00 19.93
CA ASP A 2 -19.29 19.09 20.90
C ASP A 2 -17.81 19.47 21.14
N ASP A 3 -16.90 18.49 21.19
CA ASP A 3 -15.49 18.75 21.49
C ASP A 3 -14.62 19.11 20.26
N TYR A 4 -14.92 18.54 19.08
CA TYR A 4 -14.05 18.61 17.89
C TYR A 4 -14.71 19.22 16.65
N GLY A 5 -15.99 19.60 16.74
CA GLY A 5 -16.78 20.06 15.60
C GLY A 5 -17.08 18.94 14.59
N PHE A 6 -17.25 19.33 13.34
CA PHE A 6 -17.67 18.44 12.23
C PHE A 6 -16.55 18.06 11.28
N GLY A 7 -15.41 18.75 11.34
CA GLY A 7 -14.37 18.58 10.35
C GLY A 7 -13.20 19.51 10.60
N MET A 8 -12.13 19.25 9.88
CA MET A 8 -10.86 19.94 10.03
C MET A 8 -10.50 20.54 8.68
N ALA A 9 -10.42 21.87 8.63
CA ALA A 9 -10.17 22.65 7.41
C ALA A 9 -8.67 22.87 7.17
N SER A 10 -7.85 21.84 7.43
CA SER A 10 -6.40 21.92 7.34
C SER A 10 -5.80 20.58 6.94
N VAL A 11 -4.48 20.53 6.82
CA VAL A 11 -3.71 19.31 6.59
C VAL A 11 -2.96 18.94 7.87
N ARG A 12 -2.62 17.65 8.00
CA ARG A 12 -2.01 17.07 9.21
C ARG A 12 -0.78 17.85 9.71
N PHE A 13 0.02 18.43 8.82
CA PHE A 13 1.27 19.11 9.17
C PHE A 13 1.14 20.60 9.55
N ILE A 14 0.00 21.26 9.27
CA ILE A 14 -0.20 22.69 9.59
C ILE A 14 -0.95 22.85 10.92
N CYS A 15 -2.24 22.56 10.91
CA CYS A 15 -3.09 22.58 12.11
C CYS A 15 -4.16 21.49 12.09
N GLY A 16 -3.95 20.45 11.28
CA GLY A 16 -4.92 19.40 11.06
C GLY A 16 -4.83 18.17 11.95
N THR A 17 -3.86 18.10 12.85
CA THR A 17 -3.72 16.94 13.74
C THR A 17 -4.40 17.22 15.08
N GLN A 18 -5.54 16.56 15.31
CA GLN A 18 -6.17 16.44 16.62
C GLN A 18 -5.68 15.20 17.38
N ASP A 19 -5.86 15.19 18.70
CA ASP A 19 -5.51 14.10 19.60
C ASP A 19 -6.20 12.77 19.22
N ILE A 20 -7.45 12.80 18.76
CA ILE A 20 -8.19 11.61 18.30
C ILE A 20 -7.47 10.87 17.18
N HIS A 21 -6.78 11.57 16.27
CA HIS A 21 -5.97 10.94 15.24
C HIS A 21 -4.81 10.16 15.85
N LYS A 22 -4.10 10.77 16.81
CA LYS A 22 -2.96 10.13 17.49
C LYS A 22 -3.39 8.95 18.37
N VAL A 23 -4.56 9.03 19.00
CA VAL A 23 -5.13 7.91 19.75
C VAL A 23 -5.46 6.75 18.81
N LEU A 24 -6.07 7.04 17.66
CA LEU A 24 -6.41 6.00 16.69
C LEU A 24 -5.16 5.38 16.06
N GLU A 25 -4.19 6.19 15.63
CA GLU A 25 -2.89 5.73 15.11
C GLU A 25 -2.21 4.74 16.08
N LYS A 26 -2.11 5.10 17.37
CA LYS A 26 -1.53 4.22 18.41
C LYS A 26 -2.32 2.94 18.62
N LYS A 27 -3.65 3.01 18.58
CA LYS A 27 -4.51 1.82 18.74
C LYS A 27 -4.33 0.85 17.58
N ILE A 28 -4.22 1.37 16.35
CA ILE A 28 -4.01 0.55 15.15
C ILE A 28 -2.60 -0.04 15.17
N ALA A 29 -1.56 0.75 15.47
CA ALA A 29 -0.19 0.26 15.59
C ALA A 29 -0.09 -0.88 16.62
N LYS A 30 -0.72 -0.72 17.79
CA LYS A 30 -0.81 -1.77 18.80
C LYS A 30 -1.58 -3.01 18.32
N PHE A 31 -2.64 -2.82 17.53
CA PHE A 31 -3.45 -3.94 17.04
C PHE A 31 -2.68 -4.82 16.04
N PHE A 32 -1.87 -4.20 15.17
CA PHE A 32 -1.03 -4.91 14.19
C PHE A 32 0.38 -5.23 14.69
N ASP A 33 0.70 -4.90 15.94
CA ASP A 33 2.04 -5.04 16.53
C ASP A 33 3.15 -4.36 15.71
N THR A 34 2.86 -3.13 15.24
CA THR A 34 3.81 -2.29 14.49
C THR A 34 4.30 -1.11 15.32
N GLU A 35 5.47 -0.55 14.95
CA GLU A 35 6.08 0.57 15.67
C GLU A 35 5.24 1.85 15.61
N ASP A 36 4.64 2.15 14.47
CA ASP A 36 3.76 3.29 14.26
C ASP A 36 2.69 3.01 13.19
N THR A 37 1.75 3.94 13.03
CA THR A 37 0.74 3.92 11.97
C THR A 37 0.39 5.36 11.59
N ILE A 38 0.17 5.59 10.30
CA ILE A 38 -0.33 6.88 9.79
C ILE A 38 -1.72 6.71 9.19
N LEU A 39 -2.62 7.65 9.48
CA LEU A 39 -3.97 7.66 8.92
C LEU A 39 -4.04 8.38 7.57
N TYR A 40 -4.75 7.74 6.65
CA TYR A 40 -5.24 8.34 5.40
C TYR A 40 -6.76 8.46 5.42
N THR A 41 -7.29 9.34 4.58
CA THR A 41 -8.74 9.52 4.39
C THR A 41 -9.44 8.28 3.86
N SER A 42 -8.73 7.47 3.07
CA SER A 42 -9.20 6.18 2.59
C SER A 42 -8.04 5.23 2.33
N CYS A 43 -8.35 3.93 2.19
CA CYS A 43 -7.37 2.94 1.73
C CYS A 43 -6.96 3.19 0.26
N PHE A 44 -7.80 3.86 -0.54
CA PHE A 44 -7.44 4.25 -1.89
C PHE A 44 -6.28 5.27 -1.85
N ASP A 45 -6.41 6.30 -1.02
CA ASP A 45 -5.39 7.34 -0.85
C ASP A 45 -4.10 6.78 -0.23
N ALA A 46 -4.23 5.86 0.74
CA ALA A 46 -3.08 5.17 1.34
C ALA A 46 -2.26 4.42 0.29
N ASN A 47 -2.92 3.61 -0.55
CA ASN A 47 -2.24 2.88 -1.63
C ASN A 47 -1.68 3.83 -2.69
N GLY A 48 -2.38 4.93 -3.00
CA GLY A 48 -1.95 5.92 -3.98
C GLY A 48 -0.63 6.59 -3.59
N GLY A 49 -0.48 6.99 -2.32
CA GLY A 49 0.72 7.70 -1.84
C GLY A 49 1.86 6.83 -1.34
N LEU A 50 1.61 5.55 -1.03
CA LEU A 50 2.61 4.68 -0.39
C LEU A 50 3.80 4.38 -1.31
N PHE A 51 3.55 3.93 -2.54
CA PHE A 51 4.59 3.37 -3.41
C PHE A 51 5.60 4.42 -3.86
N GLU A 52 5.16 5.62 -4.23
CA GLU A 52 6.06 6.70 -4.63
C GLU A 52 6.97 7.16 -3.47
N THR A 53 6.50 7.04 -2.24
CA THR A 53 7.24 7.48 -1.05
C THR A 53 8.39 6.55 -0.68
N ILE A 54 8.22 5.24 -0.88
CA ILE A 54 9.17 4.22 -0.39
C ILE A 54 10.00 3.56 -1.50
N LEU A 55 9.61 3.74 -2.77
CA LEU A 55 10.25 3.11 -3.91
C LEU A 55 10.82 4.14 -4.88
N ASN A 56 11.94 3.80 -5.49
CA ASN A 56 12.62 4.59 -6.49
C ASN A 56 12.86 3.79 -7.79
N GLU A 57 13.56 4.39 -8.75
CA GLU A 57 13.84 3.82 -10.08
C GLU A 57 14.72 2.57 -10.10
N LYS A 58 15.41 2.27 -8.99
CA LYS A 58 16.22 1.06 -8.80
C LYS A 58 15.46 -0.09 -8.13
N ASP A 59 14.20 0.15 -7.77
CA ASP A 59 13.35 -0.84 -7.14
C ASP A 59 12.42 -1.48 -8.17
N ALA A 60 11.85 -2.62 -7.79
CA ALA A 60 10.88 -3.32 -8.60
C ALA A 60 9.66 -3.76 -7.79
N ILE A 61 8.51 -3.75 -8.46
CA ILE A 61 7.23 -4.23 -7.94
C ILE A 61 6.71 -5.32 -8.87
N ILE A 62 6.36 -6.47 -8.28
CA ILE A 62 5.59 -7.51 -8.98
C ILE A 62 4.16 -7.50 -8.42
N SER A 63 3.18 -7.22 -9.28
CA SER A 63 1.77 -7.05 -8.93
C SER A 63 0.89 -8.09 -9.61
N ASP A 64 -0.06 -8.66 -8.88
CA ASP A 64 -1.11 -9.52 -9.42
C ASP A 64 -1.97 -8.76 -10.45
N SER A 65 -2.44 -9.48 -11.47
CA SER A 65 -3.22 -8.91 -12.56
C SER A 65 -4.61 -8.41 -12.15
N LEU A 66 -5.15 -8.91 -11.03
CA LEU A 66 -6.45 -8.55 -10.44
C LEU A 66 -6.32 -7.79 -9.10
N ASN A 67 -5.16 -7.19 -8.81
CA ASN A 67 -5.03 -6.29 -7.66
C ASN A 67 -6.06 -5.15 -7.71
N HIS A 68 -6.48 -4.67 -6.54
CA HIS A 68 -7.45 -3.58 -6.43
C HIS A 68 -6.98 -2.33 -7.19
N ALA A 69 -7.91 -1.59 -7.81
CA ALA A 69 -7.58 -0.45 -8.67
C ALA A 69 -6.68 0.60 -7.97
N SER A 70 -6.87 0.83 -6.67
CA SER A 70 -6.00 1.75 -5.90
C SER A 70 -4.53 1.34 -5.85
N ILE A 71 -4.26 0.05 -5.82
CA ILE A 71 -2.89 -0.49 -5.84
C ILE A 71 -2.30 -0.29 -7.23
N ILE A 72 -3.06 -0.62 -8.27
CA ILE A 72 -2.64 -0.45 -9.66
C ILE A 72 -2.31 1.03 -9.94
N ASP A 73 -3.17 1.95 -9.50
CA ASP A 73 -2.97 3.38 -9.71
C ASP A 73 -1.80 3.92 -8.88
N GLY A 74 -1.65 3.50 -7.63
CA GLY A 74 -0.48 3.88 -6.81
C GLY A 74 0.84 3.39 -7.42
N ILE A 75 0.89 2.15 -7.91
CA ILE A 75 2.07 1.58 -8.58
C ILE A 75 2.40 2.36 -9.86
N ARG A 76 1.40 2.81 -10.62
CA ARG A 76 1.60 3.57 -11.87
C ARG A 76 2.25 4.92 -11.65
N LEU A 77 2.04 5.53 -10.48
CA LEU A 77 2.66 6.82 -10.11
C LEU A 77 4.13 6.66 -9.70
N CYS A 78 4.55 5.44 -9.33
CA CYS A 78 5.93 5.16 -8.93
C CYS A 78 6.86 4.95 -10.15
N LYS A 79 8.14 5.30 -9.98
CA LYS A 79 9.20 5.11 -10.98
C LYS A 79 9.80 3.71 -11.02
N ALA A 80 9.52 2.88 -10.01
CA ALA A 80 10.03 1.51 -9.92
C ALA A 80 9.68 0.68 -11.16
N THR A 81 10.52 -0.32 -11.43
CA THR A 81 10.25 -1.32 -12.49
C THR A 81 8.98 -2.09 -12.14
N ARG A 82 8.02 -2.13 -13.07
CA ARG A 82 6.71 -2.76 -12.85
C ARG A 82 6.61 -4.05 -13.64
N LEU A 83 6.34 -5.15 -12.96
CA LEU A 83 6.00 -6.43 -13.56
C LEU A 83 4.60 -6.84 -13.09
N ARG A 84 3.81 -7.35 -14.04
CA ARG A 84 2.48 -7.90 -13.77
C ARG A 84 2.52 -9.39 -14.05
N TYR A 85 1.98 -10.18 -13.14
CA TYR A 85 1.80 -11.62 -13.34
C TYR A 85 0.31 -11.96 -13.33
N GLU A 86 -0.06 -13.02 -14.04
CA GLU A 86 -1.45 -13.46 -14.11
C GLU A 86 -2.00 -13.91 -12.75
N ASN A 87 -3.27 -13.61 -12.49
CA ASN A 87 -3.89 -13.84 -11.19
C ASN A 87 -3.72 -15.29 -10.74
N ASN A 88 -3.22 -15.47 -9.51
CA ASN A 88 -2.98 -16.77 -8.90
C ASN A 88 -2.04 -17.69 -9.70
N ASN A 89 -1.23 -17.15 -10.62
CA ASN A 89 -0.28 -17.93 -11.42
C ASN A 89 1.14 -17.83 -10.83
N MET A 90 1.46 -18.77 -9.95
CA MET A 90 2.78 -18.85 -9.30
C MET A 90 3.94 -19.06 -10.28
N SER A 91 3.71 -19.76 -11.39
CA SER A 91 4.75 -19.98 -12.41
C SER A 91 5.12 -18.68 -13.14
N ASP A 92 4.13 -17.83 -13.43
CA ASP A 92 4.36 -16.51 -14.01
C ASP A 92 5.00 -15.55 -12.99
N LEU A 93 4.60 -15.61 -11.73
CA LEU A 93 5.26 -14.88 -10.63
C LEU A 93 6.76 -15.24 -10.53
N GLU A 94 7.10 -16.53 -10.52
CA GLU A 94 8.48 -17.03 -10.47
C GLU A 94 9.28 -16.59 -11.71
N SER A 95 8.67 -16.64 -12.88
CA SER A 95 9.27 -16.18 -14.14
C SER A 95 9.61 -14.69 -14.08
N ASN A 96 8.72 -13.86 -13.52
CA ASN A 96 8.95 -12.42 -13.35
C ASN A 96 10.02 -12.13 -12.28
N SER A 97 10.02 -12.86 -11.16
CA SER A 97 11.08 -12.75 -10.14
C SER A 97 12.46 -13.09 -10.71
N SER A 98 12.53 -14.11 -11.56
CA SER A 98 13.78 -14.52 -12.20
C SER A 98 14.34 -13.46 -13.16
N LYS A 99 13.48 -12.72 -13.87
CA LYS A 99 13.89 -11.58 -14.71
C LYS A 99 14.53 -10.47 -13.88
N LEU A 100 13.98 -10.20 -12.68
CA LEU A 100 14.50 -9.17 -11.80
C LEU A 100 15.82 -9.55 -11.17
N LYS A 101 16.07 -10.82 -10.82
CA LYS A 101 17.37 -11.25 -10.24
C LYS A 101 18.56 -11.00 -11.15
N ILE A 102 18.33 -10.84 -12.45
CA ILE A 102 19.36 -10.50 -13.44
C ILE A 102 19.69 -9.00 -13.40
N GLN A 103 18.78 -8.17 -12.89
CA GLN A 103 18.96 -6.74 -12.68
C GLN A 103 19.30 -6.52 -11.19
N GLU A 104 20.37 -5.79 -10.86
CA GLU A 104 20.58 -5.40 -9.46
C GLU A 104 19.44 -4.46 -9.05
N GLN A 105 18.53 -4.95 -8.20
CA GLN A 105 17.45 -4.16 -7.60
C GLN A 105 17.76 -3.97 -6.11
N GLU A 106 17.49 -2.79 -5.58
CA GLU A 106 17.72 -2.48 -4.15
C GLU A 106 16.57 -3.03 -3.27
N LEU A 107 15.32 -2.93 -3.75
CA LEU A 107 14.15 -3.52 -3.11
C LEU A 107 13.23 -4.26 -4.10
N LEU A 108 12.71 -5.41 -3.69
CA LEU A 108 11.65 -6.14 -4.38
C LEU A 108 10.37 -6.18 -3.53
N LEU A 109 9.31 -5.55 -4.01
CA LEU A 109 7.99 -5.63 -3.39
C LEU A 109 7.09 -6.61 -4.15
N LEU A 110 6.65 -7.68 -3.46
CA LEU A 110 5.67 -8.64 -3.97
C LEU A 110 4.27 -8.27 -3.47
N MET A 111 3.35 -8.01 -4.39
CA MET A 111 1.97 -7.69 -4.06
C MET A 111 1.02 -8.79 -4.52
N VAL A 112 0.67 -9.66 -3.56
CA VAL A 112 -0.33 -10.71 -3.75
C VAL A 112 -1.61 -10.27 -3.04
N PHE A 113 -2.68 -10.08 -3.81
CA PHE A 113 -4.01 -10.06 -3.21
C PHE A 113 -4.56 -11.47 -3.26
N SER A 114 -4.58 -12.16 -2.12
CA SER A 114 -5.47 -13.31 -1.96
C SER A 114 -6.88 -12.75 -1.95
N GLN A 115 -7.74 -13.17 -2.87
CA GLN A 115 -9.16 -12.92 -2.73
C GLN A 115 -9.63 -13.56 -1.42
N TRP A 116 -9.68 -12.77 -0.34
CA TRP A 116 -10.32 -13.16 0.92
C TRP A 116 -11.81 -13.49 0.70
N MET A 117 -12.36 -13.16 -0.47
CA MET A 117 -13.71 -13.48 -0.90
C MET A 117 -13.89 -14.92 -1.40
N ASP A 118 -12.84 -15.61 -1.87
CA ASP A 118 -12.95 -17.00 -2.34
C ASP A 118 -12.98 -18.00 -1.18
N ILE A 119 -12.38 -17.67 -0.04
CA ILE A 119 -12.35 -18.53 1.16
C ILE A 119 -13.71 -18.52 1.89
N LEU A 120 -14.56 -17.51 1.66
CA LEU A 120 -15.90 -17.44 2.25
C LEU A 120 -16.99 -18.09 1.37
N GLN A 121 -16.62 -18.68 0.24
CA GLN A 121 -17.55 -19.38 -0.67
C GLN A 121 -17.47 -20.92 -0.59
N ASN A 122 -16.74 -21.49 0.37
CA ASN A 122 -16.69 -22.94 0.64
C ASN A 122 -17.07 -23.26 2.09
#